data_AF-A0A9E0WR88-F1
#
_entry.id   AF-A0A9E0WR88-F1
#
_cell.length_a   1.000
_cell.length_b   1.000
_cell.length_c   1.000
_cell.angle_alpha   90.00
_cell.angle_beta   90.00
_cell.angle_gamma   90.00
#
_symmetry.space_group_name_H-M   'P 1'
#
loop_
_entity.id
_entity.type
_entity.pdbx_description
1 polymer ?
#
loop_
_entity_poly.entity_id
_entity_poly.type
_entity_poly.pdbx_seq_one_letter_code
_entity_poly.pdbx_strand_id
1 'polypeptide(L)' 'MADTADTAPAAAREFFILGLTSAGKQFRPSDWAERLCGVMACFREEGDTSPNAHLQYSRHVRPTML' A
#
# COMPACT_ATOMS: atom_id res chain seq x y z
N MET A 1 -15.99 7.63 -36.59
CA MET A 1 -15.85 6.61 -35.53
C MET A 1 -14.69 7.07 -34.68
N ALA A 2 -14.95 7.42 -33.41
CA ALA A 2 -13.90 7.87 -32.52
C ALA A 2 -13.23 6.62 -31.92
N ASP A 3 -12.03 6.30 -32.40
CA ASP A 3 -11.12 5.44 -31.67
C ASP A 3 -10.61 6.24 -30.47
N THR A 4 -11.35 6.18 -29.37
CA THR A 4 -10.87 6.61 -28.06
C THR A 4 -9.81 5.59 -27.66
N ALA A 5 -8.55 5.88 -28.02
CA ALA A 5 -7.42 5.09 -27.59
C ALA A 5 -7.38 5.10 -26.05
N ASP A 6 -7.78 3.97 -25.47
CA ASP A 6 -7.59 3.62 -24.07
C ASP A 6 -6.09 3.60 -23.80
N THR A 7 -5.51 4.78 -23.54
CA THR A 7 -4.18 4.89 -22.98
C THR A 7 -4.33 4.63 -21.49
N ALA A 8 -4.62 3.37 -21.15
CA ALA A 8 -4.48 2.93 -19.77
C ALA A 8 -3.03 3.28 -19.36
N PRO A 9 -2.83 4.10 -18.32
CA PRO A 9 -1.48 4.42 -17.88
C PRO A 9 -0.74 3.11 -17.63
N ALA A 10 0.47 2.99 -18.17
CA ALA A 10 1.31 1.81 -17.94
C ALA A 10 1.30 1.50 -16.45
N ALA A 11 0.89 0.28 -16.08
CA ALA A 11 0.65 -0.10 -14.69
C ALA A 11 1.88 0.26 -13.85
N ALA A 12 1.73 1.25 -12.96
CA ALA A 12 2.82 1.69 -12.10
C ALA A 12 3.28 0.50 -11.25
N ARG A 13 4.60 0.28 -11.17
CA ARG A 13 5.18 -0.81 -10.37
C ARG A 13 4.91 -0.62 -8.87
N GLU A 14 4.84 0.63 -8.43
CA GLU A 14 4.60 1.05 -7.04
C GLU A 14 3.78 2.34 -7.04
N PHE A 15 3.05 2.58 -5.96
CA PHE A 15 2.28 3.82 -5.75
C PHE A 15 2.29 4.22 -4.27
N PHE A 16 1.97 5.48 -4.00
CA PHE A 16 1.88 6.02 -2.64
C PHE A 16 0.41 6.24 -2.26
N ILE A 17 0.05 5.76 -1.08
CA ILE A 17 -1.21 6.13 -0.43
C ILE A 17 -0.91 7.32 0.48
N LEU A 18 -1.44 8.49 0.13
CA LEU A 18 -1.26 9.68 0.95
C LEU A 18 -2.27 9.65 2.10
N GLY A 19 -1.78 9.91 3.32
CA GLY A 19 -2.61 10.07 4.52
C GLY A 19 -3.35 11.41 4.53
N LEU A 20 -4.04 11.75 3.44
CA LEU A 20 -4.81 12.97 3.26
C LEU A 20 -6.24 12.60 2.88
N THR A 21 -7.19 13.30 3.48
CA THR A 21 -8.60 13.27 3.08
C THR A 21 -8.78 14.04 1.78
N SER A 22 -9.92 13.85 1.11
CA SER A 22 -10.28 14.64 -0.09
C SER A 22 -10.35 16.15 0.17
N ALA A 23 -10.47 16.56 1.43
CA ALA A 23 -10.42 17.96 1.86
C ALA A 23 -8.98 18.46 2.17
N GLY A 24 -7.95 17.67 1.87
CA GLY A 24 -6.54 18.01 2.11
C GLY A 24 -6.10 17.97 3.58
N LYS A 25 -6.95 17.48 4.49
CA LYS A 25 -6.61 17.32 5.91
C LYS A 25 -5.93 15.98 6.17
N GLN A 26 -5.00 15.95 7.13
CA GLN A 26 -4.34 14.72 7.58
C GLN A 26 -5.37 13.67 8.01
N PHE A 27 -5.26 12.46 7.45
CA PHE A 27 -6.06 11.31 7.82
C PHE A 27 -5.70 10.86 9.24
N ARG A 28 -6.71 10.45 10.00
CA ARG A 28 -6.59 10.02 11.40
C ARG A 28 -7.22 8.63 11.58
N PRO A 29 -6.73 7.82 12.53
CA PRO A 29 -5.64 8.12 13.46
C PRO A 29 -4.26 8.17 12.76
N SER A 30 -3.25 8.76 13.41
CA SER A 30 -1.93 8.97 12.79
C SER A 30 -1.16 7.68 12.51
N ASP A 31 -1.53 6.59 13.18
CA ASP A 31 -0.97 5.23 13.03
C ASP A 31 -1.66 4.42 11.91
N TRP A 32 -2.43 5.06 11.02
CA TRP A 32 -3.19 4.36 9.98
C TRP A 32 -2.28 3.60 9.01
N ALA A 33 -1.09 4.12 8.72
CA ALA A 33 -0.16 3.52 7.77
C ALA A 33 0.38 2.20 8.34
N GLU A 34 0.73 2.18 9.62
CA GLU A 34 1.18 1.00 10.36
C GLU A 34 0.07 -0.05 10.45
N ARG A 35 -1.18 0.38 10.68
CA ARG A 35 -2.35 -0.52 10.66
C ARG A 35 -2.56 -1.17 9.31
N LEU A 36 -2.46 -0.39 8.23
CA LEU A 36 -2.54 -0.92 6.87
C LEU A 36 -1.42 -1.95 6.60
N CYS A 37 -0.19 -1.64 7.00
CA CYS A 37 0.94 -2.56 6.87
C CYS A 37 0.71 -3.86 7.65
N GLY A 38 0.11 -3.78 8.84
CA GLY A 38 -0.26 -4.94 9.65
C GLY A 38 -1.34 -5.82 9.00
N VAL A 39 -2.39 -5.22 8.43
CA VAL A 39 -3.40 -5.97 7.65
C VAL A 39 -2.76 -6.67 6.44
N MET A 40 -1.79 -6.02 5.81
CA MET A 40 -1.10 -6.57 4.65
C MET A 40 -0.07 -7.65 4.98
N ALA A 41 0.25 -7.89 6.26
CA ALA A 41 1.26 -8.86 6.69
C ALA A 41 0.93 -10.32 6.28
N CYS A 42 -0.33 -10.64 6.00
CA CYS A 42 -0.75 -11.96 5.51
C CYS A 42 -0.40 -12.21 4.04
N PHE A 43 -0.19 -11.15 3.24
CA PHE A 43 0.24 -11.26 1.84
C PHE A 43 1.76 -11.42 1.78
N ARG A 44 2.19 -12.62 2.15
CA ARG A 44 3.58 -13.09 2.07
C ARG A 44 3.68 -14.18 1.02
N GLU A 45 4.88 -14.40 0.50
CA GLU A 45 5.12 -15.49 -0.44
C GLU A 45 4.85 -16.83 0.26
N GLU A 46 4.25 -17.78 -0.47
CA GLU A 46 3.96 -19.12 0.06
C GLU A 46 5.26 -19.76 0.59
N GLY A 47 5.25 -20.17 1.86
CA GLY A 47 6.38 -20.85 2.50
C GLY A 47 7.27 -19.97 3.37
N ASP A 48 6.99 -18.67 3.54
CA ASP A 48 7.70 -17.86 4.54
C ASP A 48 7.36 -18.35 5.97
N THR A 49 8.26 -19.19 6.47
CA THR A 49 8.21 -19.81 7.80
C THR A 49 9.18 -19.11 8.76
N SER A 50 9.59 -17.87 8.46
CA SER A 50 10.56 -17.19 9.31
C SER A 50 10.00 -16.99 10.73
N PRO A 51 10.83 -17.16 11.77
CA PRO A 51 10.44 -16.85 13.13
C PRO A 51 9.92 -15.41 13.21
N ASN A 52 8.79 -15.21 13.91
CA ASN A 52 8.14 -13.90 14.07
C ASN A 52 7.63 -13.26 12.77
N ALA A 53 7.41 -14.01 11.70
CA ALA A 53 6.88 -13.44 10.46
C ALA A 53 5.55 -12.68 10.67
N HIS A 54 4.71 -13.08 11.63
CA HIS A 54 3.46 -12.37 11.99
C HIS A 54 3.67 -10.98 12.64
N LEU A 55 4.89 -10.66 13.09
CA LEU A 55 5.27 -9.37 13.66
C LEU A 55 5.94 -8.44 12.64
N GLN A 56 6.14 -8.92 11.41
CA GLN A 56 6.81 -8.18 10.34
C GLN A 56 5.78 -7.66 9.32
N TYR A 57 6.09 -6.52 8.69
CA TYR A 57 5.29 -6.02 7.57
C TYR A 57 5.55 -6.83 6.30
N SER A 58 4.57 -6.84 5.38
CA SER A 58 4.75 -7.45 4.06
C SER A 58 5.74 -6.65 3.20
N ARG A 59 6.49 -7.34 2.34
CA ARG A 59 7.37 -6.73 1.33
C ARG A 59 6.65 -5.80 0.36
N HIS A 60 5.33 -5.93 0.25
CA HIS A 60 4.52 -5.15 -0.69
C HIS A 60 4.11 -3.79 -0.15
N VAL A 61 4.08 -3.61 1.17
CA VAL A 61 3.58 -2.38 1.80
C VAL A 61 4.49 -1.99 2.95
N ARG A 62 4.99 -0.75 2.89
CA ARG A 62 5.88 -0.18 3.91
C ARG A 62 5.45 1.25 4.25
N PRO A 63 5.56 1.67 5.52
CA PRO A 63 5.39 3.07 5.87
C PRO A 63 6.58 3.88 5.36
N THR A 64 6.32 5.08 4.85
CA THR A 64 7.37 6.02 4.43
C THR A 64 6.93 7.44 4.78
N MET A 65 7.89 8.30 5.12
CA MET A 65 7.68 9.75 5.11
C MET A 65 8.23 10.29 3.78
N LEU A 66 7.47 11.20 3.16
CA LEU A 66 7.84 11.91 1.94
C LEU A 66 8.37 13.30 2.29
#